data_AF-A0A6V7V871-F1
#
_entry.id   AF-A0A6V7V871-F1
#
_cell.length_a   1.000
_cell.length_b   1.000
_cell.length_c   1.000
_cell.angle_alpha   90.00
_cell.angle_beta   90.00
_cell.angle_gamma   90.00
#
_symmetry.space_group_name_H-M   'P 1'
#
loop_
_entity.id
_entity.type
_entity.pdbx_description
1 polymer ?
#
loop_
_entity_poly.entity_id
_entity_poly.type
_entity_poly.pdbx_seq_one_letter_code
_entity_poly.pdbx_strand_id
1 'polypeptide(L)'
;MVLIYKINLILFFNLLPLIFVFGELTRHFKEFLDKNYGGEVGGQLNRMDMGGYLYGSFGGKEGDNDTIVNEPVIFVHGVTLRAGVFVSHRNYFLGKGYSTSEASFDTHKNNFLKIILKLYATTYADGGHTPFYMNELECSSVKQIREFILAVHNYTEKTGRDKITGSFLLKYFSQFE
;
A
#
# COMPACT_ATOMS: atom_id res chain seq x y z
N MET A 1 -26.86 18.10 45.90
CA MET A 1 -26.14 16.94 45.34
C MET A 1 -26.41 16.84 43.83
N VAL A 2 -26.09 17.89 43.04
CA VAL A 2 -26.27 17.91 41.57
C VAL A 2 -25.21 18.85 40.98
N LEU A 3 -23.92 18.53 41.12
CA LEU A 3 -22.87 19.30 40.43
C LEU A 3 -21.56 18.52 40.19
N ILE A 4 -21.58 17.19 40.27
CA ILE A 4 -20.36 16.35 40.07
C ILE A 4 -20.45 15.51 38.78
N TYR A 5 -21.64 15.34 38.20
CA TYR A 5 -21.83 14.47 37.02
C TYR A 5 -21.61 15.15 35.66
N LYS A 6 -21.44 16.48 35.59
CA LYS A 6 -21.27 17.20 34.31
C LYS A 6 -19.82 17.41 33.86
N ILE A 7 -18.82 17.21 34.73
CA ILE A 7 -17.41 17.49 34.41
C ILE A 7 -16.69 16.26 33.81
N ASN A 8 -17.23 15.05 33.96
CA ASN A 8 -16.60 13.83 33.45
C ASN A 8 -16.96 13.44 32.00
N LEU A 9 -17.95 14.09 31.37
CA LEU A 9 -18.32 13.75 29.99
C LEU A 9 -17.37 14.39 28.95
N ILE A 10 -16.73 15.51 29.30
CA ILE A 10 -15.79 16.23 28.42
C ILE A 10 -14.40 15.55 28.41
N LEU A 11 -14.01 14.91 29.51
CA LEU A 11 -12.73 14.18 29.59
C LEU A 11 -12.75 12.86 28.81
N PHE A 12 -13.91 12.24 28.61
CA PHE A 12 -14.03 10.99 27.83
C PHE A 12 -13.93 11.23 26.31
N PHE A 13 -14.34 12.41 25.82
CA PHE A 13 -14.20 12.80 24.41
C PHE A 13 -12.77 13.18 24.00
N ASN A 14 -11.89 13.45 24.97
CA ASN A 14 -10.47 13.76 24.72
C ASN A 14 -9.57 12.50 24.70
N LEU A 15 -10.14 11.32 24.95
CA LEU A 15 -9.55 10.01 24.66
C LEU A 15 -10.07 9.49 23.31
N LEU A 16 -10.22 10.38 22.32
CA LEU A 16 -10.31 9.93 20.93
C LEU A 16 -9.11 9.00 20.72
N PRO A 17 -9.32 7.71 20.38
CA PRO A 17 -8.19 6.89 20.00
C PRO A 17 -7.49 7.70 18.90
N LEU A 18 -6.18 7.92 19.06
CA LEU A 18 -5.31 8.21 17.92
C LEU A 18 -5.67 7.12 16.92
N ILE A 19 -6.51 7.48 15.94
CA ILE A 19 -6.82 6.61 14.82
C ILE A 19 -5.48 6.55 14.12
N PHE A 20 -4.69 5.54 14.49
CA PHE A 20 -3.51 5.19 13.74
C PHE A 20 -4.05 4.83 12.36
N VAL A 21 -3.86 5.75 11.41
CA VAL A 21 -4.13 5.53 10.00
C VAL A 21 -3.10 4.49 9.56
N PHE A 22 -3.42 3.22 9.79
CA PHE A 22 -2.65 2.12 9.24
C PHE A 22 -3.26 1.75 7.91
N GLY A 23 -2.51 2.06 6.86
CA GLY A 23 -2.64 1.40 5.58
C GLY A 23 -2.63 2.34 4.38
N GLU A 24 -1.43 2.80 4.05
CA GLU A 24 -1.11 3.57 2.85
C GLU A 24 0.19 3.00 2.27
N LEU A 25 0.70 3.55 1.16
CA LEU A 25 2.08 3.28 0.78
C LEU A 25 2.97 3.56 2.00
N THR A 26 3.95 2.69 2.25
CA THR A 26 4.84 2.91 3.39
C THR A 26 5.53 4.26 3.25
N ARG A 27 5.87 4.90 4.37
CA ARG A 27 6.58 6.18 4.36
C ARG A 27 7.82 6.13 3.45
N HIS A 28 8.58 5.04 3.52
CA HIS A 28 9.75 4.84 2.70
C HIS A 28 9.44 4.83 1.19
N PHE A 29 8.36 4.17 0.76
CA PHE A 29 8.01 4.16 -0.65
C PHE A 29 7.41 5.51 -1.08
N LYS A 30 6.62 6.16 -0.23
CA LYS A 30 6.12 7.52 -0.49
C LYS A 30 7.24 8.55 -0.65
N GLU A 31 8.23 8.53 0.23
CA GLU A 31 9.43 9.38 0.12
C GLU A 31 10.22 9.09 -1.16
N PHE A 32 10.31 7.82 -1.56
CA PHE A 32 10.90 7.46 -2.86
C PHE A 32 10.11 8.08 -4.03
N LEU A 33 8.78 7.98 -4.02
CA LEU A 33 7.94 8.57 -5.06
C LEU A 33 8.14 10.09 -5.13
N ASP A 34 8.04 10.77 -3.99
CA ASP A 34 8.17 12.22 -3.91
C ASP A 34 9.53 12.70 -4.40
N LYS A 35 10.59 11.97 -4.05
CA LYS A 35 11.96 12.29 -4.46
C LYS A 35 12.23 12.05 -5.94
N ASN A 36 11.67 11.01 -6.55
CA ASN A 36 12.03 10.59 -7.92
C ASN A 36 11.02 11.03 -8.98
N TYR A 37 9.77 11.30 -8.59
CA TYR A 37 8.66 11.64 -9.47
C TYR A 37 7.94 12.94 -9.09
N GLY A 38 8.22 13.49 -7.90
CA GLY A 38 7.58 14.71 -7.38
C GLY A 38 6.39 14.42 -6.47
N GLY A 39 6.09 15.37 -5.57
CA GLY A 39 5.05 15.23 -4.56
C GLY A 39 3.63 15.05 -5.12
N GLU A 40 3.36 15.62 -6.29
CA GLU A 40 2.08 15.47 -7.00
C GLU A 40 1.86 14.02 -7.44
N VAL A 41 2.83 13.43 -8.14
CA VAL A 41 2.79 12.01 -8.55
C VAL A 41 2.72 11.11 -7.33
N GLY A 42 3.53 11.38 -6.30
CA GLY A 42 3.48 10.61 -5.06
C GLY A 42 2.11 10.67 -4.37
N GLY A 43 1.44 11.83 -4.39
CA GLY A 43 0.06 11.98 -3.90
C GLY A 43 -0.94 11.17 -4.75
N GLN A 44 -0.88 11.35 -6.07
CA GLN A 44 -1.74 10.66 -7.05
C GLN A 44 -1.61 9.13 -6.97
N LEU A 45 -0.42 8.62 -6.68
CA LEU A 45 -0.19 7.18 -6.54
C LEU A 45 -0.50 6.65 -5.14
N ASN A 46 -0.39 7.48 -4.08
CA ASN A 46 -0.67 7.04 -2.71
C ASN A 46 -2.17 6.95 -2.40
N ARG A 47 -2.97 7.86 -2.98
CA ARG A 47 -4.44 7.86 -2.88
C ARG A 47 -5.00 7.93 -1.46
N MET A 48 -4.40 8.77 -0.61
CA MET A 48 -4.92 9.02 0.74
C MET A 48 -6.33 9.64 0.74
N ASP A 49 -6.75 10.22 -0.38
CA ASP A 49 -8.11 10.74 -0.62
C ASP A 49 -9.19 9.64 -0.60
N MET A 50 -8.81 8.36 -0.72
CA MET A 50 -9.74 7.22 -0.71
C MET A 50 -10.17 6.77 0.69
N GLY A 51 -9.61 7.37 1.74
CA GLY A 51 -9.87 7.02 3.13
C GLY A 51 -8.86 6.03 3.71
N GLY A 52 -8.98 5.77 5.02
CA GLY A 52 -8.08 4.88 5.76
C GLY A 52 -8.28 3.39 5.46
N TYR A 53 -7.60 2.53 6.22
CA TYR A 53 -7.73 1.06 6.14
C TYR A 53 -7.38 0.46 4.77
N LEU A 54 -6.29 0.93 4.13
CA LEU A 54 -5.81 0.39 2.84
C LEU A 54 -6.78 0.62 1.66
N TYR A 55 -7.69 1.58 1.76
CA TYR A 55 -8.57 1.98 0.64
C TYR A 55 -7.85 2.78 -0.45
N GLY A 56 -6.78 3.49 -0.11
CA GLY A 56 -5.91 4.16 -1.06
C GLY A 56 -5.04 3.18 -1.85
N SER A 57 -3.74 3.41 -1.88
CA SER A 57 -2.76 2.44 -2.36
C SER A 57 -1.97 1.88 -1.20
N PHE A 58 -1.39 0.69 -1.35
CA PHE A 58 -0.56 0.09 -0.31
C PHE A 58 0.66 -0.65 -0.86
N GLY A 59 1.67 -0.79 -0.02
CA GLY A 59 2.92 -1.49 -0.33
C GLY A 59 4.16 -0.64 -0.06
N GLY A 60 5.33 -1.25 -0.17
CA GLY A 60 6.62 -0.63 0.13
C GLY A 60 7.34 -1.28 1.31
N LYS A 61 8.59 -0.88 1.54
CA LYS A 61 9.40 -1.30 2.69
C LYS A 61 9.06 -0.48 3.93
N GLU A 62 9.26 -1.03 5.11
CA GLU A 62 9.26 -0.24 6.35
C GLU A 62 10.52 0.64 6.46
N GLY A 63 11.66 0.16 5.95
CA GLY A 63 12.94 0.86 6.02
C GLY A 63 14.03 0.33 5.08
N ASP A 64 15.19 1.00 5.05
CA ASP A 64 16.34 0.64 4.20
C ASP A 64 16.92 -0.75 4.48
N ASN A 65 16.78 -1.23 5.72
CA ASN A 65 17.26 -2.54 6.15
C ASN A 65 16.40 -3.70 5.61
N ASP A 66 15.24 -3.41 5.03
CA ASP A 66 14.40 -4.43 4.45
C ASP A 66 14.96 -4.89 3.11
N THR A 67 15.10 -6.21 2.93
CA THR A 67 15.56 -6.77 1.65
C THR A 67 14.42 -7.41 0.87
N ILE A 68 14.44 -7.14 -0.42
CA ILE A 68 13.45 -7.53 -1.43
C ILE A 68 13.95 -8.82 -2.07
N VAL A 69 13.29 -9.97 -1.80
CA VAL A 69 13.79 -11.30 -2.22
C VAL A 69 12.94 -12.04 -3.26
N ASN A 70 11.63 -11.77 -3.38
CA ASN A 70 10.71 -12.46 -4.33
C ASN A 70 10.07 -11.48 -5.32
N GLU A 71 9.78 -11.80 -6.58
CA GLU A 71 9.14 -10.86 -7.53
C GLU A 71 7.95 -10.04 -6.97
N PRO A 72 7.85 -8.73 -7.32
CA PRO A 72 6.73 -7.91 -6.87
C PRO A 72 5.41 -8.35 -7.48
N VAL A 73 4.38 -8.38 -6.64
CA VAL A 73 2.99 -8.63 -7.02
C VAL A 73 2.24 -7.32 -6.88
N ILE A 74 1.70 -6.81 -7.98
CA ILE A 74 0.76 -5.68 -7.96
C ILE A 74 -0.64 -6.20 -8.22
N PHE A 75 -1.55 -5.87 -7.30
CA PHE A 75 -2.98 -6.04 -7.47
C PHE A 75 -3.59 -4.79 -8.08
N VAL A 76 -4.46 -4.98 -9.07
CA VAL A 76 -5.23 -3.91 -9.71
C VAL A 76 -6.71 -4.29 -9.64
N HIS A 77 -7.53 -3.39 -9.10
CA HIS A 77 -8.95 -3.63 -8.90
C HIS A 77 -9.78 -3.34 -10.18
N GLY A 78 -11.04 -3.77 -10.22
CA GLY A 78 -11.99 -3.39 -11.27
C GLY A 78 -12.57 -1.99 -11.07
N VAL A 79 -13.22 -1.40 -12.09
CA VAL A 79 -13.61 0.02 -12.13
C VAL A 79 -14.50 0.52 -10.98
N THR A 80 -15.20 -0.37 -10.26
CA THR A 80 -16.09 -0.02 -9.14
C THR A 80 -15.50 -0.33 -7.76
N LEU A 81 -14.21 -0.63 -7.69
CA LEU A 81 -13.56 -1.11 -6.46
C LEU A 81 -12.40 -0.19 -6.06
N ARG A 82 -11.71 -0.58 -4.99
CA ARG A 82 -10.50 0.06 -4.46
C ARG A 82 -9.46 -0.99 -4.13
N ALA A 83 -8.21 -0.59 -3.90
CA ALA A 83 -7.17 -1.49 -3.44
C ALA A 83 -7.54 -2.27 -2.18
N GLY A 84 -8.42 -1.71 -1.33
CA GLY A 84 -8.91 -2.34 -0.10
C GLY A 84 -9.51 -3.74 -0.29
N VAL A 85 -10.00 -4.09 -1.48
CA VAL A 85 -10.50 -5.45 -1.78
C VAL A 85 -9.40 -6.51 -1.69
N PHE A 86 -8.14 -6.10 -1.75
CA PHE A 86 -6.98 -6.97 -1.66
C PHE A 86 -6.43 -7.12 -0.24
N VAL A 87 -7.06 -6.53 0.78
CA VAL A 87 -6.61 -6.69 2.18
C VAL A 87 -6.63 -8.15 2.62
N SER A 88 -7.69 -8.89 2.29
CA SER A 88 -7.79 -10.33 2.58
C SER A 88 -6.71 -11.14 1.83
N HIS A 89 -6.48 -10.81 0.56
CA HIS A 89 -5.43 -11.42 -0.25
C HIS A 89 -4.05 -11.15 0.35
N ARG A 90 -3.78 -9.90 0.71
CA ARG A 90 -2.58 -9.48 1.42
C ARG A 90 -2.39 -10.35 2.67
N ASN A 91 -3.39 -10.42 3.54
CA ASN A 91 -3.33 -11.19 4.78
C ASN A 91 -3.13 -12.70 4.53
N TYR A 92 -3.76 -13.27 3.48
CA TYR A 92 -3.53 -14.65 3.07
C TYR A 92 -2.08 -14.89 2.70
N PHE A 93 -1.52 -14.04 1.83
CA PHE A 93 -0.11 -14.13 1.48
C PHE A 93 0.75 -13.98 2.73
N LEU A 94 0.52 -12.95 3.57
CA LEU A 94 1.22 -12.74 4.86
C LEU A 94 1.25 -14.01 5.72
N GLY A 95 0.11 -14.69 5.86
CA GLY A 95 -0.02 -15.93 6.63
C GLY A 95 0.68 -17.16 6.02
N LYS A 96 1.11 -17.09 4.76
CA LYS A 96 1.83 -18.17 4.05
C LYS A 96 3.35 -17.97 4.04
N GLY A 97 3.89 -17.16 4.96
CA GLY A 97 5.32 -16.81 4.96
C GLY A 97 5.66 -15.63 4.05
N TYR A 98 4.66 -15.11 3.34
CA TYR A 98 4.32 -13.71 3.07
C TYR A 98 4.83 -12.55 3.95
N SER A 99 5.76 -12.73 4.88
CA SER A 99 5.96 -11.80 5.97
C SER A 99 6.22 -10.34 5.54
N THR A 100 5.68 -9.41 6.33
CA THR A 100 6.16 -8.02 6.40
C THR A 100 7.50 -7.92 7.13
N SER A 101 8.03 -9.02 7.63
CA SER A 101 9.29 -9.13 8.36
C SER A 101 9.58 -10.59 8.76
N GLU A 102 10.28 -11.36 7.94
CA GLU A 102 11.03 -12.48 8.50
C GLU A 102 12.40 -11.94 8.90
N ALA A 103 12.68 -11.90 10.19
CA ALA A 103 13.98 -11.44 10.69
C ALA A 103 14.99 -12.58 10.48
N SER A 104 15.72 -12.52 9.38
CA SER A 104 16.86 -13.40 9.10
C SER A 104 18.13 -12.73 9.59
N PHE A 105 18.89 -13.37 10.47
CA PHE A 105 20.16 -12.79 10.93
C PHE A 105 21.20 -12.86 9.80
N ASP A 106 21.68 -11.70 9.33
CA ASP A 106 22.79 -11.63 8.37
C ASP A 106 24.10 -11.65 9.16
N THR A 107 24.73 -12.83 9.19
CA THR A 107 26.00 -13.08 9.89
C THR A 107 27.15 -12.24 9.35
N HIS A 108 27.09 -11.77 8.09
CA HIS A 108 28.13 -10.93 7.49
C HIS A 108 27.96 -9.45 7.85
N LYS A 109 26.73 -9.01 8.15
CA LYS A 109 26.45 -7.62 8.55
C LYS A 109 26.30 -7.43 10.05
N ASN A 110 26.35 -8.51 10.84
CA ASN A 110 26.04 -8.49 12.28
C ASN A 110 24.72 -7.76 12.58
N ASN A 111 23.70 -7.97 11.74
CA ASN A 111 22.41 -7.30 11.89
C ASN A 111 21.24 -8.21 11.46
N PHE A 112 20.07 -7.98 12.03
CA PHE A 112 18.84 -8.65 11.60
C PHE A 112 18.37 -8.04 10.27
N LEU A 113 18.37 -8.87 9.23
CA LEU A 113 17.77 -8.57 7.96
C LEU A 113 16.27 -8.87 8.03
N LYS A 114 15.46 -7.90 7.65
CA LYS A 114 14.02 -8.08 7.59
C LYS A 114 13.63 -8.38 6.15
N ILE A 115 13.15 -9.60 5.91
CA ILE A 115 12.64 -10.02 4.60
C ILE A 115 11.20 -9.50 4.47
N ILE A 116 10.94 -8.70 3.43
CA ILE A 116 9.61 -8.17 3.13
C ILE A 116 9.11 -8.73 1.80
N LEU A 117 7.88 -9.22 1.83
CA LEU A 117 7.19 -9.68 0.65
C LEU A 117 6.38 -8.58 -0.04
N LYS A 118 6.45 -8.62 -1.37
CA LYS A 118 6.27 -7.50 -2.27
C LYS A 118 4.83 -7.36 -2.74
N LEU A 119 3.90 -7.15 -1.81
CA LEU A 119 2.48 -6.97 -2.12
C LEU A 119 2.17 -5.48 -2.24
N TYR A 120 1.81 -5.08 -3.46
CA TYR A 120 1.42 -3.73 -3.79
C TYR A 120 0.01 -3.71 -4.35
N ALA A 121 -0.73 -2.65 -4.10
CA ALA A 121 -1.98 -2.40 -4.77
C ALA A 121 -2.18 -0.90 -4.92
N THR A 122 -2.89 -0.51 -5.98
CA THR A 122 -3.20 0.89 -6.25
C THR A 122 -4.69 1.09 -6.47
N THR A 123 -5.21 2.21 -5.98
CA THR A 123 -6.53 2.68 -6.37
C THR A 123 -6.42 3.65 -7.53
N TYR A 124 -7.13 3.41 -8.63
CA TYR A 124 -7.16 4.34 -9.76
C TYR A 124 -8.53 4.99 -9.90
N ALA A 125 -8.61 6.03 -10.75
CA ALA A 125 -9.84 6.81 -10.96
C ALA A 125 -10.45 7.27 -9.62
N ASP A 126 -11.76 7.22 -9.50
CA ASP A 126 -12.49 7.61 -8.30
C ASP A 126 -12.66 6.47 -7.27
N GLY A 127 -12.00 5.32 -7.46
CA GLY A 127 -12.11 4.19 -6.54
C GLY A 127 -13.55 3.68 -6.37
N GLY A 128 -14.34 3.69 -7.44
CA GLY A 128 -15.70 3.14 -7.45
C GLY A 128 -16.77 4.03 -6.83
N HIS A 129 -16.51 5.33 -6.73
CA HIS A 129 -17.56 6.30 -6.38
C HIS A 129 -18.64 6.38 -7.47
N THR A 130 -18.26 6.19 -8.73
CA THR A 130 -19.17 6.14 -9.88
C THR A 130 -19.64 4.70 -10.13
N PRO A 131 -20.96 4.45 -10.23
CA PRO A 131 -21.50 3.14 -10.55
C PRO A 131 -21.00 2.61 -11.90
N PHE A 132 -20.90 1.28 -12.03
CA PHE A 132 -20.36 0.60 -13.22
C PHE A 132 -20.95 1.09 -14.55
N TYR A 133 -22.27 1.27 -14.62
CA TYR A 133 -22.97 1.69 -15.85
C TYR A 133 -22.77 3.17 -16.21
N MET A 134 -22.13 3.95 -15.33
CA MET A 134 -21.72 5.33 -15.57
C MET A 134 -20.20 5.51 -15.59
N ASN A 135 -19.44 4.41 -15.47
CA ASN A 135 -18.00 4.46 -15.34
C ASN A 135 -17.34 3.68 -16.48
N GLU A 136 -16.53 4.37 -17.28
CA GLU A 136 -15.74 3.77 -18.34
C GLU A 136 -14.25 3.80 -17.95
N LEU A 137 -13.50 2.77 -18.37
CA LEU A 137 -12.06 2.74 -18.13
C LEU A 137 -11.35 3.77 -19.01
N GLU A 138 -11.09 4.95 -18.46
CA GLU A 138 -10.43 6.04 -19.18
C GLU A 138 -8.93 5.82 -19.38
N CYS A 139 -8.36 6.49 -20.39
CA CYS A 139 -6.91 6.50 -20.64
C CYS A 139 -6.11 7.05 -19.44
N SER A 140 -6.67 8.01 -18.70
CA SER A 140 -6.13 8.57 -17.46
C SER A 140 -5.88 7.47 -16.42
N SER A 141 -6.86 6.58 -16.22
CA SER A 141 -6.79 5.42 -15.33
C SER A 141 -5.69 4.45 -15.75
N VAL A 142 -5.62 4.11 -17.04
CA VAL A 142 -4.57 3.22 -17.57
C VAL A 142 -3.18 3.80 -17.38
N LYS A 143 -3.02 5.11 -17.57
CA LYS A 143 -1.75 5.82 -17.33
C LYS A 143 -1.36 5.79 -15.85
N GLN A 144 -2.29 6.05 -14.94
CA GLN A 144 -2.04 5.97 -13.50
C GLN A 144 -1.61 4.56 -13.07
N ILE A 145 -2.29 3.51 -13.56
CA ILE A 145 -1.91 2.11 -13.30
C ILE A 145 -0.50 1.83 -13.83
N ARG A 146 -0.20 2.24 -15.07
CA ARG A 146 1.12 2.05 -15.69
C ARG A 146 2.21 2.75 -14.88
N GLU A 147 1.96 3.99 -14.46
CA GLU A 147 2.89 4.78 -13.67
C GLU A 147 3.18 4.12 -12.32
N PHE A 148 2.15 3.59 -11.64
CA PHE A 148 2.32 2.80 -10.42
C PHE A 148 3.20 1.57 -10.64
N ILE A 149 2.96 0.82 -11.71
CA ILE A 149 3.75 -0.38 -12.05
C ILE A 149 5.23 -0.01 -12.26
N LEU A 150 5.49 1.07 -13.01
CA LEU A 150 6.85 1.54 -13.26
C LEU A 150 7.53 2.04 -11.97
N ALA A 151 6.79 2.72 -11.11
CA ALA A 151 7.31 3.20 -9.84
C ALA A 151 7.68 2.05 -8.90
N VAL A 152 6.84 1.02 -8.79
CA VAL A 152 7.14 -0.20 -8.03
C VAL A 152 8.35 -0.92 -8.62
N HIS A 153 8.40 -1.08 -9.94
CA HIS A 153 9.55 -1.68 -10.62
C HIS A 153 10.85 -0.96 -10.25
N ASN A 154 10.91 0.35 -10.49
CA ASN A 154 12.10 1.17 -10.18
C ASN A 154 12.47 1.16 -8.70
N TYR A 155 11.47 1.17 -7.82
CA TYR A 155 11.68 1.09 -6.37
C TYR A 155 12.28 -0.25 -5.96
N THR A 156 11.79 -1.36 -6.52
CA THR A 156 12.26 -2.71 -6.19
C THR A 156 13.61 -3.04 -6.80
N GLU A 157 13.93 -2.52 -7.99
CA GLU A 157 15.26 -2.71 -8.61
C GLU A 157 16.35 -1.93 -7.89
N LYS A 158 16.11 -0.65 -7.55
CA LYS A 158 17.11 0.18 -6.86
C LYS A 158 17.45 -0.32 -5.46
N THR A 159 16.60 -1.18 -4.89
CA THR A 159 16.67 -1.56 -3.48
C THR A 159 16.82 -3.08 -3.26
N GLY A 160 16.85 -3.87 -4.34
CA GLY A 160 17.25 -5.29 -4.34
C GLY A 160 18.69 -5.41 -4.87
N ARG A 161 19.54 -6.20 -4.21
CA ARG A 161 20.95 -6.39 -4.62
C ARG A 161 21.16 -7.33 -5.81
N ASP A 162 20.08 -7.84 -6.40
CA ASP A 162 20.14 -8.60 -7.64
C ASP A 162 19.30 -7.88 -8.70
N LYS A 163 19.93 -7.62 -9.85
CA LYS A 163 19.22 -7.19 -11.07
C LYS A 163 18.06 -8.17 -11.28
N ILE A 164 16.83 -7.71 -11.08
CA ILE A 164 15.64 -8.49 -11.38
C ILE A 164 15.56 -8.53 -12.91
N THR A 165 16.10 -9.58 -13.53
CA THR A 165 15.77 -9.92 -14.91
C THR A 165 14.28 -10.26 -14.97
N GLY A 166 13.51 -9.24 -15.33
CA GLY A 166 12.11 -9.21 -15.74
C GLY A 166 11.27 -10.47 -15.54
N SER A 167 10.54 -10.50 -14.44
CA SER A 167 9.17 -11.02 -14.44
C SER A 167 8.36 -10.24 -13.40
N PHE A 168 7.20 -9.75 -13.84
CA PHE A 168 6.26 -8.99 -13.04
C PHE A 168 4.96 -9.79 -13.01
N LEU A 169 4.56 -10.30 -11.85
CA LEU A 169 3.26 -10.95 -11.71
C LEU A 169 2.19 -9.89 -11.50
N LEU A 170 1.63 -9.40 -12.62
CA LEU A 170 0.39 -8.64 -12.58
C LEU A 170 -0.75 -9.63 -12.35
N LYS A 171 -1.28 -9.66 -11.13
CA LYS A 171 -2.49 -10.45 -10.86
C LYS A 171 -3.69 -9.54 -10.98
N TYR A 172 -4.34 -9.61 -12.15
CA TYR A 172 -5.66 -9.05 -12.34
C TYR A 172 -6.68 -9.99 -11.71
N PHE A 173 -7.34 -9.56 -10.64
CA PHE A 173 -8.48 -10.29 -10.08
C PHE A 173 -9.74 -9.54 -10.50
N SER A 174 -10.39 -9.99 -11.58
CA SER A 174 -11.77 -9.59 -11.83
C SER A 174 -12.66 -10.36 -10.86
N GLN A 175 -13.28 -9.67 -9.89
CA GLN A 175 -14.34 -10.26 -9.08
C GLN A 175 -15.61 -10.35 -9.94
N PHE A 176 -15.75 -11.49 -10.62
CA PHE A 176 -17.04 -12.02 -11.04
C PHE A 176 -17.18 -13.39 -10.39
N GLU A 177 -17.61 -13.39 -9.13
CA GLU A 177 -18.28 -14.52 -8.46
C GLU A 177 -19.50 -13.97 -7.73
#